data_AF-A0A9D5MH42-F1
#
_entry.id   AF-A0A9D5MH42-F1
#
_cell.length_a   1.000
_cell.length_b   1.000
_cell.length_c   1.000
_cell.angle_alpha   90.00
_cell.angle_beta   90.00
_cell.angle_gamma   90.00
#
_symmetry.space_group_name_H-M   'P 1'
#
loop_
_entity.id
_entity.type
_entity.pdbx_description
1 polymer ?
#
loop_
_entity_poly.entity_id
_entity_poly.type
_entity_poly.pdbx_seq_one_letter_code
_entity_poly.pdbx_strand_id
1 'polypeptide(L)'
;MKLRNVISSLLAILLVLSLTAFAAEIPAPDGDDNKITIGVTVVPHEEIVEAVVQPKLEAAGWTVEVIPFTDYVLPNTSLEDGELDANYFQTLRYLQEQNESRGLHLVEVKGIHLEPMGLYGAAYASVDEIPEGATIAIPNDGSNESRALKLLADNGLITLSETEDLYDLSHVAENPKNLTLFELAAEEITHHLEDVEAAVINGNYALEAGLNPAEDSLVIEAADSDE
;
A
#
# COMPACT_ATOMS: atom_id res chain seq x y z
N MET A 1 -0.09 20.72 -24.66
CA MET A 1 -1.11 19.80 -25.20
C MET A 1 -0.61 18.35 -25.21
N LYS A 2 -0.09 17.85 -24.08
CA LYS A 2 0.46 16.49 -23.93
C LYS A 2 0.30 15.95 -22.49
N LEU A 3 -0.87 16.17 -21.88
CA LEU A 3 -1.18 15.65 -20.54
C LEU A 3 -2.49 14.83 -20.54
N ARG A 4 -2.90 14.33 -21.71
CA ARG A 4 -4.18 13.60 -21.89
C ARG A 4 -4.01 12.13 -22.25
N ASN A 5 -2.78 11.63 -22.36
CA ASN A 5 -2.51 10.31 -22.94
C ASN A 5 -1.92 9.27 -21.95
N VAL A 6 -1.78 9.59 -20.67
CA VAL A 6 -1.30 8.61 -19.66
C VAL A 6 -2.47 7.87 -19.00
N ILE A 7 -3.65 8.49 -18.95
CA ILE A 7 -4.87 7.89 -18.34
C ILE A 7 -5.48 6.77 -19.22
N SER A 8 -5.07 6.63 -20.48
CA SER A 8 -5.70 5.68 -21.42
C SER A 8 -5.09 4.27 -21.47
N SER A 9 -4.07 3.96 -20.65
CA SER A 9 -3.38 2.66 -20.71
C SER A 9 -3.51 1.79 -19.45
N LEU A 10 -4.04 2.32 -18.32
CA LEU A 10 -4.37 1.51 -17.13
C LEU A 10 -5.74 0.82 -17.20
N LEU A 11 -6.54 1.09 -18.25
CA LEU A 11 -7.91 0.59 -18.40
C LEU A 11 -8.02 -0.84 -18.98
N ALA A 12 -7.00 -1.69 -18.82
CA ALA A 12 -6.93 -2.99 -19.48
C ALA A 12 -6.48 -4.18 -18.60
N ILE A 13 -6.33 -4.00 -17.29
CA ILE A 13 -6.10 -5.13 -16.37
C ILE A 13 -7.39 -5.39 -15.58
N LEU A 14 -8.16 -6.34 -16.12
CA LEU A 14 -9.24 -7.11 -15.50
C LEU A 14 -10.53 -6.41 -15.03
N LEU A 15 -11.21 -5.73 -15.95
CA LEU A 15 -12.67 -5.57 -15.88
C LEU A 15 -13.35 -6.88 -16.34
N VAL A 16 -13.44 -7.88 -15.46
CA VAL A 16 -14.49 -8.92 -15.58
C VAL A 16 -15.59 -8.56 -14.58
N LEU A 17 -16.25 -7.42 -14.84
CA LEU A 17 -17.54 -7.13 -14.21
C LEU A 17 -18.59 -7.94 -14.96
N SER A 18 -19.10 -8.98 -14.30
CA SER A 18 -20.41 -9.51 -14.62
C SER A 18 -21.43 -8.37 -14.51
N LEU A 19 -21.97 -7.98 -15.67
CA LEU A 19 -23.11 -7.06 -15.79
C LEU A 19 -24.34 -7.67 -15.08
N THR A 20 -24.46 -7.48 -13.77
CA THR A 20 -25.73 -7.41 -13.02
C THR A 20 -25.44 -6.97 -11.58
N ALA A 21 -25.10 -5.71 -11.38
CA ALA A 21 -25.23 -5.09 -10.06
C ALA A 21 -26.16 -3.88 -10.21
N PHE A 22 -27.31 -3.97 -9.54
CA PHE A 22 -28.19 -2.85 -9.25
C PHE A 22 -27.32 -1.67 -8.81
N ALA A 23 -27.36 -0.54 -9.54
CA ALA A 23 -26.74 0.68 -9.04
C ALA A 23 -27.55 1.12 -7.82
N ALA A 24 -27.10 0.73 -6.63
CA ALA A 24 -27.69 1.19 -5.39
C ALA A 24 -27.56 2.71 -5.35
N GLU A 25 -28.67 3.41 -5.18
CA GLU A 25 -28.72 4.86 -5.06
C GLU A 25 -28.05 5.27 -3.74
N ILE A 26 -27.10 6.21 -3.79
CA ILE A 26 -26.44 6.73 -2.59
C ILE A 26 -27.50 7.54 -1.81
N PRO A 27 -27.76 7.23 -0.54
CA PRO A 27 -28.74 7.96 0.24
C PRO A 27 -28.30 9.41 0.43
N ALA A 28 -29.25 10.34 0.35
CA ALA A 28 -29.02 11.72 0.74
C ALA A 28 -28.75 11.82 2.26
N PRO A 29 -28.04 12.85 2.73
CA PRO A 29 -27.81 13.07 4.17
C PRO A 29 -29.13 13.27 4.92
N ASP A 30 -29.21 12.68 6.12
CA ASP A 30 -30.34 12.83 7.03
C ASP A 30 -30.09 13.98 8.02
N GLY A 31 -30.72 15.13 7.78
CA GLY A 31 -30.65 16.30 8.66
C GLY A 31 -29.56 17.30 8.28
N ASP A 32 -29.07 18.05 9.26
CA ASP A 32 -28.10 19.15 9.04
C ASP A 32 -26.63 18.66 9.03
N ASP A 33 -26.37 17.41 9.42
CA ASP A 33 -25.04 16.80 9.37
C ASP A 33 -24.85 16.06 8.04
N ASN A 34 -24.23 16.76 7.10
CA ASN A 34 -24.00 16.26 5.75
C ASN A 34 -22.51 16.16 5.41
N LYS A 35 -21.62 16.22 6.40
CA LYS A 35 -20.18 16.18 6.17
C LYS A 35 -19.64 14.75 6.32
N ILE A 36 -18.75 14.35 5.43
CA ILE A 36 -17.96 13.12 5.54
C ILE A 36 -16.49 13.49 5.38
N THR A 37 -15.67 13.11 6.35
CA THR A 37 -14.23 13.37 6.39
C THR A 37 -13.48 12.06 6.17
N ILE A 38 -12.64 12.00 5.13
CA ILE A 38 -11.93 10.78 4.71
C ILE A 38 -10.43 11.01 4.76
N GLY A 39 -9.72 10.26 5.60
CA GLY A 39 -8.26 10.22 5.61
C GLY A 39 -7.71 9.31 4.51
N VAL A 40 -6.72 9.78 3.75
CA VAL A 40 -6.13 9.05 2.62
C VAL A 40 -4.62 9.21 2.58
N THR A 41 -3.90 8.26 2.01
CA THR A 41 -2.53 8.53 1.54
C THR A 41 -2.57 9.18 0.15
N VAL A 42 -1.50 9.90 -0.20
CA VAL A 42 -1.52 10.83 -1.35
C VAL A 42 -1.76 10.11 -2.68
N VAL A 43 -1.00 9.06 -2.98
CA VAL A 43 -1.15 8.31 -4.24
C VAL A 43 -1.34 6.83 -3.92
N PRO A 44 -2.31 6.12 -4.54
CA PRO A 44 -3.38 6.60 -5.41
C PRO A 44 -4.67 6.99 -4.65
N HIS A 45 -4.69 6.87 -3.32
CA HIS A 45 -5.93 6.89 -2.53
C HIS A 45 -6.65 8.23 -2.60
N GLU A 46 -5.95 9.35 -2.42
CA GLU A 46 -6.50 10.70 -2.59
C GLU A 46 -7.06 10.88 -4.00
N GLU A 47 -6.29 10.53 -5.03
CA GLU A 47 -6.71 10.66 -6.43
C GLU A 47 -8.00 9.86 -6.71
N ILE A 48 -8.11 8.64 -6.18
CA ILE A 48 -9.31 7.81 -6.33
C ILE A 48 -10.51 8.44 -5.64
N VAL A 49 -10.32 8.94 -4.41
CA VAL A 49 -11.41 9.55 -3.64
C VAL A 49 -11.90 10.82 -4.33
N GLU A 50 -10.99 11.72 -4.72
CA GLU A 50 -11.34 12.97 -5.41
C GLU A 50 -11.95 12.73 -6.78
N ALA A 51 -11.45 11.76 -7.56
CA ALA A 51 -11.92 11.54 -8.93
C ALA A 51 -13.22 10.73 -9.01
N VAL A 52 -13.48 9.84 -8.05
CA VAL A 52 -14.57 8.86 -8.14
C VAL A 52 -15.58 8.95 -7.00
N VAL A 53 -15.11 9.07 -5.76
CA VAL A 53 -15.97 8.96 -4.57
C VAL A 53 -16.65 10.29 -4.28
N GLN A 54 -15.85 11.36 -4.17
CA GLN A 54 -16.32 12.70 -3.84
C GLN A 54 -17.41 13.20 -4.81
N PRO A 55 -17.26 13.14 -6.15
CA PRO A 55 -18.29 13.62 -7.08
C PRO A 55 -19.62 12.87 -6.94
N LYS A 56 -19.59 11.58 -6.56
CA LYS A 56 -20.80 10.76 -6.37
C LYS A 56 -21.52 11.12 -5.06
N LEU A 57 -20.77 11.33 -3.99
CA LEU A 57 -21.31 11.75 -2.70
C LEU A 57 -21.87 13.18 -2.77
N GLU A 58 -21.16 14.11 -3.41
CA GLU A 58 -21.63 15.49 -3.61
C GLU A 58 -22.89 15.56 -4.46
N ALA A 59 -23.00 14.72 -5.51
CA ALA A 59 -24.22 14.61 -6.30
C ALA A 59 -25.43 14.11 -5.49
N ALA A 60 -25.19 13.37 -4.40
CA ALA A 60 -26.22 12.92 -3.46
C ALA A 60 -26.49 13.93 -2.32
N GLY A 61 -25.75 15.06 -2.26
CA GLY A 61 -25.97 16.13 -1.29
C GLY A 61 -25.01 16.15 -0.09
N TRP A 62 -24.00 15.28 -0.08
CA TRP A 62 -22.95 15.26 0.94
C TRP A 62 -21.89 16.33 0.69
N THR A 63 -21.28 16.83 1.76
CA THR A 63 -20.04 17.59 1.75
C THR A 63 -18.91 16.63 2.06
N VAL A 64 -17.94 16.47 1.17
CA VAL A 64 -16.80 15.57 1.39
C VAL A 64 -15.55 16.41 1.68
N GLU A 65 -14.86 16.10 2.77
CA GLU A 65 -13.52 16.60 3.06
C GLU A 65 -12.53 15.44 2.97
N VAL A 66 -11.49 15.62 2.16
CA VAL A 66 -10.41 14.64 1.99
C VAL A 66 -9.18 15.18 2.71
N ILE A 67 -8.60 14.37 3.60
CA ILE A 67 -7.43 14.75 4.40
C ILE A 67 -6.25 13.85 4.02
N PRO A 68 -5.23 14.37 3.32
CA PRO A 68 -4.06 13.59 2.96
C PRO A 68 -3.12 13.41 4.14
N PHE A 69 -2.55 12.21 4.24
CA PHE A 69 -1.51 11.80 5.18
C PHE A 69 -0.31 11.24 4.43
N THR A 70 0.87 11.41 5.01
CA THR A 70 2.15 10.94 4.46
C THR A 70 2.72 9.74 5.22
N ASP A 71 2.02 9.25 6.24
CA ASP A 71 2.41 8.11 7.06
C ASP A 71 1.21 7.18 7.30
N TYR A 72 1.48 6.00 7.86
CA TYR A 72 0.47 4.96 8.09
C TYR A 72 -0.13 4.95 9.51
N VAL A 73 0.39 5.74 10.43
CA VAL A 73 -0.04 5.75 11.82
C VAL A 73 -1.17 6.75 12.03
N LEU A 74 -0.99 7.99 11.56
CA LEU A 74 -1.93 9.09 11.78
C LEU A 74 -3.34 8.82 11.23
N PRO A 75 -3.54 8.22 10.04
CA PRO A 75 -4.88 7.95 9.54
C PRO A 75 -5.72 7.08 10.48
N ASN A 76 -5.10 6.14 11.20
CA ASN A 76 -5.79 5.26 12.14
C ASN A 76 -6.06 5.93 13.48
N THR A 77 -5.08 6.66 14.04
CA THR A 77 -5.28 7.37 15.31
C THR A 77 -6.29 8.51 15.17
N SER A 78 -6.27 9.26 14.08
CA SER A 78 -7.27 10.30 13.81
C SER A 78 -8.68 9.73 13.60
N LEU A 79 -8.80 8.52 13.05
CA LEU A 79 -10.09 7.83 12.95
C LEU A 79 -10.59 7.36 14.33
N GLU A 80 -9.74 6.75 15.14
CA GLU A 80 -10.08 6.33 16.50
C GLU A 80 -10.51 7.52 17.39
N ASP A 81 -9.83 8.67 17.23
CA ASP A 81 -10.11 9.90 17.99
C ASP A 81 -11.38 10.64 17.48
N GLY A 82 -11.99 10.19 16.38
CA GLY A 82 -13.20 10.78 15.80
C GLY A 82 -12.96 12.06 15.00
N GLU A 83 -11.73 12.30 14.56
CA GLU A 83 -11.39 13.41 13.64
C GLU A 83 -11.75 13.06 12.18
N LEU A 84 -11.82 11.77 11.86
CA LEU A 84 -12.21 11.24 10.55
C LEU A 84 -13.48 10.40 10.68
N ASP A 85 -14.27 10.33 9.61
CA ASP A 85 -15.41 9.40 9.51
C ASP A 85 -14.98 8.04 8.90
N ALA A 86 -13.94 8.07 8.07
CA ALA A 86 -13.31 6.89 7.48
C ALA A 86 -11.85 7.18 7.13
N ASN A 87 -11.06 6.12 6.91
CA ASN A 87 -9.79 6.22 6.21
C ASN A 87 -9.71 5.18 5.08
N TYR A 88 -8.83 5.44 4.11
CA TYR A 88 -8.59 4.59 2.95
C TYR A 88 -7.11 4.64 2.58
N PHE A 89 -6.35 3.67 3.07
CA PHE A 89 -4.89 3.57 2.82
C PHE A 89 -4.26 2.20 3.11
N GLN A 90 -4.94 1.30 3.83
CA GLN A 90 -4.32 0.12 4.47
C GLN A 90 -4.93 -1.20 4.01
N THR A 91 -4.19 -2.29 4.23
CA THR A 91 -4.68 -3.67 4.08
C THR A 91 -5.41 -4.14 5.34
N LEU A 92 -6.17 -5.24 5.24
CA LEU A 92 -6.84 -5.84 6.40
C LEU A 92 -5.83 -6.31 7.46
N ARG A 93 -4.71 -6.85 7.02
CA ARG A 93 -3.64 -7.33 7.91
C ARG A 93 -3.00 -6.19 8.71
N TYR A 94 -2.71 -5.05 8.06
CA TYR A 94 -2.20 -3.87 8.74
C TYR A 94 -3.22 -3.34 9.76
N LEU A 95 -4.50 -3.28 9.40
CA LEU A 95 -5.58 -2.89 10.31
C LEU A 95 -5.63 -3.76 11.57
N GLN A 96 -5.56 -5.09 11.40
CA GLN A 96 -5.58 -6.04 12.51
C GLN A 96 -4.37 -5.85 13.44
N GLU A 97 -3.18 -5.67 12.88
CA GLU A 97 -1.97 -5.38 13.64
C GLU A 97 -2.07 -4.06 14.41
N GLN A 98 -2.58 -2.99 13.78
CA GLN A 98 -2.73 -1.69 14.45
C GLN A 98 -3.77 -1.77 15.59
N ASN A 99 -4.87 -2.48 15.40
CA ASN A 99 -5.84 -2.73 16.47
C ASN A 99 -5.19 -3.49 17.64
N GLU A 100 -4.44 -4.56 17.37
CA GLU A 100 -3.79 -5.35 18.41
C GLU A 100 -2.68 -4.58 19.15
N SER A 101 -1.78 -3.94 18.40
CA SER A 101 -0.58 -3.29 18.94
C SER A 101 -0.87 -1.95 19.63
N ARG A 102 -1.88 -1.20 19.18
CA ARG A 102 -2.22 0.13 19.70
C ARG A 102 -3.54 0.18 20.48
N GLY A 103 -4.29 -0.91 20.51
CA GLY A 103 -5.57 -0.98 21.21
C GLY A 103 -6.68 -0.16 20.54
N LEU A 104 -6.64 -0.07 19.21
CA LEU A 104 -7.67 0.60 18.40
C LEU A 104 -8.87 -0.35 18.17
N HIS A 105 -10.01 0.22 17.77
CA HIS A 105 -11.27 -0.50 17.58
C HIS A 105 -11.83 -0.33 16.17
N LEU A 106 -10.93 -0.19 15.20
CA LEU A 106 -11.28 0.08 13.82
C LEU A 106 -11.77 -1.21 13.14
N VAL A 107 -12.66 -1.07 12.16
CA VAL A 107 -13.23 -2.20 11.42
C VAL A 107 -13.13 -1.98 9.92
N GLU A 108 -12.86 -3.07 9.19
CA GLU A 108 -12.93 -3.05 7.74
C GLU A 108 -14.39 -3.00 7.30
N VAL A 109 -14.71 -2.05 6.42
CA VAL A 109 -16.03 -1.99 5.78
C VAL A 109 -16.03 -2.82 4.50
N LYS A 110 -14.98 -2.66 3.68
CA LYS A 110 -14.84 -3.32 2.38
C LYS A 110 -13.44 -3.15 1.78
N GLY A 111 -12.87 -4.22 1.25
CA GLY A 111 -11.71 -4.18 0.35
C GLY A 111 -12.01 -3.47 -0.98
N ILE A 112 -11.15 -2.52 -1.35
CA ILE A 112 -11.35 -1.64 -2.52
C ILE A 112 -10.41 -2.01 -3.67
N HIS A 113 -9.11 -2.04 -3.40
CA HIS A 113 -8.07 -2.43 -4.37
C HIS A 113 -6.87 -3.03 -3.63
N LEU A 114 -5.98 -3.67 -4.40
CA LEU A 114 -4.71 -4.19 -3.92
C LEU A 114 -3.58 -3.50 -4.69
N GLU A 115 -2.51 -3.16 -3.98
CA GLU A 115 -1.31 -2.57 -4.53
C GLU A 115 -0.16 -3.54 -4.32
N PRO A 116 0.34 -4.20 -5.38
CA PRO A 116 1.46 -5.13 -5.25
C PRO A 116 2.71 -4.41 -4.71
N MET A 117 3.38 -5.02 -3.73
CA MET A 117 4.68 -4.56 -3.25
C MET A 117 5.76 -4.98 -4.26
N GLY A 118 6.81 -4.18 -4.39
CA GLY A 118 7.89 -4.44 -5.32
C GLY A 118 9.26 -4.30 -4.68
N LEU A 119 10.23 -5.06 -5.19
CA LEU A 119 11.65 -4.84 -4.93
C LEU A 119 12.21 -4.01 -6.08
N TYR A 120 12.86 -2.90 -5.76
CA TYR A 120 13.44 -1.96 -6.71
C TYR A 120 14.94 -1.89 -6.48
N GLY A 121 15.74 -1.82 -7.55
CA GLY A 121 17.19 -1.67 -7.45
C GLY A 121 17.71 -0.78 -8.56
N ALA A 122 18.35 0.33 -8.21
CA ALA A 122 18.68 1.41 -9.15
C ALA A 122 19.62 1.00 -10.29
N ALA A 123 20.42 -0.06 -10.09
CA ALA A 123 21.49 -0.46 -11.01
C ALA A 123 21.42 -1.91 -11.50
N TYR A 124 20.33 -2.63 -11.20
CA TYR A 124 20.22 -4.06 -11.47
C TYR A 124 19.09 -4.35 -12.45
N ALA A 125 19.26 -5.35 -13.31
CA ALA A 125 18.24 -5.84 -14.23
C ALA A 125 17.48 -7.05 -13.68
N SER A 126 17.98 -7.69 -12.63
CA SER A 126 17.35 -8.83 -11.97
C SER A 126 17.87 -9.02 -10.54
N VAL A 127 17.14 -9.79 -9.73
CA VAL A 127 17.55 -10.14 -8.34
C VAL A 127 18.88 -10.89 -8.26
N ASP A 128 19.26 -11.60 -9.32
CA ASP A 128 20.53 -12.33 -9.40
C ASP A 128 21.72 -11.40 -9.42
N GLU A 129 21.57 -10.18 -9.96
CA GLU A 129 22.63 -9.17 -10.07
C GLU A 129 22.91 -8.42 -8.76
N ILE A 130 22.02 -8.54 -7.76
CA ILE A 130 22.25 -7.95 -6.43
C ILE A 130 23.54 -8.55 -5.83
N PRO A 131 24.53 -7.74 -5.45
CA PRO A 131 25.82 -8.23 -5.00
C PRO A 131 25.73 -8.88 -3.61
N GLU A 132 26.71 -9.73 -3.30
CA GLU A 132 26.92 -10.22 -1.95
C GLU A 132 27.23 -9.04 -1.01
N GLY A 133 26.64 -9.03 0.18
CA GLY A 133 26.78 -7.94 1.15
C GLY A 133 25.91 -6.70 0.88
N ALA A 134 25.04 -6.74 -0.14
CA ALA A 134 24.12 -5.64 -0.46
C ALA A 134 23.21 -5.28 0.72
N THR A 135 22.90 -3.99 0.85
CA THR A 135 21.89 -3.46 1.76
C THR A 135 20.56 -3.39 1.04
N ILE A 136 19.52 -3.98 1.63
CA ILE A 136 18.15 -3.92 1.15
C ILE A 136 17.29 -3.20 2.19
N ALA A 137 16.72 -2.05 1.84
CA ALA A 137 15.75 -1.37 2.69
C ALA A 137 14.40 -2.12 2.69
N ILE A 138 13.77 -2.28 3.85
CA ILE A 138 12.45 -2.90 4.01
C ILE A 138 11.59 -2.09 5.00
N PRO A 139 10.25 -2.17 4.93
CA PRO A 139 9.36 -1.58 5.93
C PRO A 139 9.60 -2.16 7.33
N ASN A 140 9.33 -1.36 8.37
CA ASN A 140 9.57 -1.71 9.76
C ASN A 140 8.30 -1.88 10.61
N ASP A 141 7.12 -1.85 9.98
CA ASP A 141 5.86 -2.24 10.60
C ASP A 141 5.59 -3.73 10.32
N GLY A 142 5.03 -4.46 11.29
CA GLY A 142 5.12 -5.92 11.31
C GLY A 142 4.48 -6.60 10.10
N SER A 143 3.31 -6.13 9.67
CA SER A 143 2.62 -6.68 8.49
C SER A 143 3.35 -6.39 7.18
N ASN A 144 3.89 -5.19 6.97
CA ASN A 144 4.66 -4.88 5.76
C ASN A 144 6.10 -5.42 5.79
N GLU A 145 6.75 -5.49 6.95
CA GLU A 145 8.04 -6.19 7.12
C GLU A 145 7.89 -7.65 6.72
N SER A 146 6.88 -8.32 7.29
CA SER A 146 6.56 -9.71 6.97
C SER A 146 6.32 -9.93 5.48
N ARG A 147 5.58 -9.01 4.84
CA ARG A 147 5.31 -9.03 3.41
C ARG A 147 6.59 -8.86 2.58
N ALA A 148 7.45 -7.92 2.97
CA ALA A 148 8.74 -7.70 2.32
C ALA A 148 9.68 -8.92 2.44
N LEU A 149 9.78 -9.51 3.62
CA LEU A 149 10.56 -10.72 3.85
C LEU A 149 10.07 -11.89 3.00
N LYS A 150 8.75 -12.05 2.89
CA LYS A 150 8.15 -13.06 2.02
C LYS A 150 8.49 -12.80 0.54
N LEU A 151 8.40 -11.55 0.07
CA LEU A 151 8.79 -11.21 -1.31
C LEU A 151 10.26 -11.54 -1.61
N LEU A 152 11.17 -11.26 -0.66
CA LEU A 152 12.59 -11.62 -0.79
C LEU A 152 12.79 -13.15 -0.82
N ALA A 153 12.03 -13.88 0.00
CA ALA A 153 12.11 -15.34 0.08
C ALA A 153 11.57 -16.03 -1.18
N ASP A 154 10.42 -15.59 -1.68
CA ASP A 154 9.79 -16.11 -2.89
C ASP A 154 10.69 -15.92 -4.13
N ASN A 155 11.63 -14.97 -4.08
CA ASN A 155 12.60 -14.68 -5.12
C ASN A 155 14.03 -15.17 -4.80
N GLY A 156 14.18 -16.03 -3.78
CA GLY A 156 15.42 -16.75 -3.49
C GLY A 156 16.58 -15.90 -2.96
N LEU A 157 16.31 -14.68 -2.49
CA LEU A 157 17.32 -13.82 -1.86
C LEU A 157 17.62 -14.25 -0.42
N ILE A 158 16.62 -14.78 0.26
CA ILE A 158 16.69 -15.35 1.62
C ILE A 158 15.81 -16.61 1.68
N THR A 159 15.93 -17.37 2.75
CA THR A 159 14.97 -18.43 3.13
C THR A 159 14.39 -18.09 4.48
N LEU A 160 13.08 -18.23 4.65
CA LEU A 160 12.40 -18.06 5.93
C LEU A 160 12.27 -19.41 6.65
N SER A 161 12.17 -19.39 7.97
CA SER A 161 11.86 -20.56 8.80
C SER A 161 10.44 -21.09 8.53
N GLU A 162 9.92 -22.01 9.36
CA GLU A 162 8.58 -22.60 9.17
C GLU A 162 7.47 -21.55 8.98
N THR A 163 6.32 -22.00 8.48
CA THR A 163 5.18 -21.12 8.21
C THR A 163 4.71 -20.43 9.49
N GLU A 164 4.74 -19.10 9.47
CA GLU A 164 4.32 -18.24 10.58
C GLU A 164 3.20 -17.31 10.13
N ASP A 165 2.42 -16.82 11.10
CA ASP A 165 1.40 -15.82 10.83
C ASP A 165 2.04 -14.49 10.40
N LEU A 166 3.15 -14.07 11.03
CA LEU A 166 3.97 -12.90 10.72
C LEU A 166 5.45 -13.26 10.72
N TYR A 167 6.19 -12.80 9.72
CA TYR A 167 7.65 -12.87 9.68
C TYR A 167 8.29 -11.57 10.16
N ASP A 168 9.43 -11.71 10.82
CA ASP A 168 10.36 -10.64 11.19
C ASP A 168 11.80 -11.09 10.89
N LEU A 169 12.79 -10.21 11.08
CA LEU A 169 14.21 -10.55 10.86
C LEU A 169 14.71 -11.82 11.58
N SER A 170 14.11 -12.20 12.71
CA SER A 170 14.51 -13.42 13.45
C SER A 170 14.09 -14.72 12.75
N HIS A 171 13.17 -14.63 11.79
CA HIS A 171 12.70 -15.75 10.98
C HIS A 171 13.54 -16.02 9.72
N VAL A 172 14.59 -15.22 9.46
CA VAL A 172 15.50 -15.46 8.33
C VAL A 172 16.40 -16.66 8.65
N ALA A 173 16.11 -17.80 8.02
CA ALA A 173 16.83 -19.07 8.20
C ALA A 173 18.12 -19.14 7.38
N GLU A 174 18.09 -18.66 6.13
CA GLU A 174 19.27 -18.62 5.26
C GLU A 174 19.37 -17.28 4.55
N ASN A 175 20.60 -16.75 4.45
CA ASN A 175 20.93 -15.52 3.75
C ASN A 175 22.21 -15.74 2.92
N PRO A 176 22.09 -16.42 1.76
CA PRO A 176 23.24 -16.88 0.99
C PRO A 176 24.10 -15.74 0.40
N LYS A 177 23.50 -14.56 0.20
CA LYS A 177 24.19 -13.35 -0.27
C LYS A 177 24.69 -12.45 0.87
N ASN A 178 24.56 -12.87 2.14
CA ASN A 178 24.94 -12.07 3.31
C ASN A 178 24.38 -10.63 3.27
N LEU A 179 23.12 -10.51 2.84
CA LEU A 179 22.41 -9.24 2.68
C LEU A 179 22.23 -8.56 4.05
N THR A 180 22.34 -7.24 4.07
CA THR A 180 21.93 -6.42 5.22
C THR A 180 20.50 -5.96 4.99
N LEU A 181 19.56 -6.43 5.79
CA LEU A 181 18.17 -5.96 5.76
C LEU A 181 18.06 -4.74 6.67
N PHE A 182 17.74 -3.58 6.10
CA PHE A 182 17.70 -2.30 6.79
C PHE A 182 16.25 -1.83 6.94
N GLU A 183 15.73 -1.94 8.16
CA GLU A 183 14.35 -1.58 8.50
C GLU A 183 14.18 -0.06 8.59
N LEU A 184 13.20 0.47 7.85
CA LEU A 184 12.83 1.88 7.82
C LEU A 184 11.31 2.04 7.88
N ALA A 185 10.85 3.21 8.32
CA ALA A 185 9.44 3.57 8.14
C ALA A 185 9.12 3.57 6.64
N ALA A 186 7.96 3.03 6.26
CA ALA A 186 7.61 2.80 4.85
C ALA A 186 7.67 4.09 4.01
N GLU A 187 7.26 5.22 4.59
CA GLU A 187 7.31 6.55 3.97
C GLU A 187 8.74 7.07 3.72
N GLU A 188 9.75 6.56 4.43
CA GLU A 188 11.14 7.02 4.28
C GLU A 188 11.95 6.19 3.28
N ILE A 189 11.50 4.98 2.94
CA ILE A 189 12.28 4.05 2.09
C ILE A 189 12.65 4.69 0.75
N THR A 190 11.72 5.40 0.12
CA THR A 190 11.94 6.03 -1.19
C THR A 190 12.94 7.19 -1.14
N HIS A 191 13.13 7.82 0.03
CA HIS A 191 14.15 8.85 0.23
C HIS A 191 15.57 8.28 0.36
N HIS A 192 15.69 6.97 0.63
CA HIS A 192 16.96 6.29 0.86
C HIS A 192 17.42 5.43 -0.33
N LEU A 193 16.76 5.52 -1.50
CA LEU A 193 17.12 4.72 -2.67
C LEU A 193 18.55 4.95 -3.19
N GLU A 194 19.15 6.11 -2.90
CA GLU A 194 20.56 6.39 -3.23
C GLU A 194 21.55 5.83 -2.19
N ASP A 195 21.06 5.45 -0.99
CA ASP A 195 21.87 4.98 0.13
C ASP A 195 21.91 3.44 0.24
N VAL A 196 21.05 2.73 -0.50
CA VAL A 196 20.93 1.26 -0.48
C VAL A 196 21.02 0.66 -1.88
N GLU A 197 21.40 -0.60 -1.98
CA GLU A 197 21.47 -1.30 -3.27
C GLU A 197 20.09 -1.64 -3.82
N ALA A 198 19.16 -2.01 -2.96
CA ALA A 198 17.77 -2.27 -3.32
C ALA A 198 16.81 -1.90 -2.19
N ALA A 199 15.53 -1.79 -2.50
CA ALA A 199 14.50 -1.47 -1.53
C ALA A 199 13.20 -2.22 -1.85
N VAL A 200 12.57 -2.77 -0.83
CA VAL A 200 11.21 -3.29 -0.93
C VAL A 200 10.25 -2.16 -0.56
N ILE A 201 9.35 -1.79 -1.48
CA ILE A 201 8.52 -0.59 -1.39
C ILE A 201 7.06 -0.94 -1.62
N ASN A 202 6.18 -0.44 -0.74
CA ASN A 202 4.74 -0.46 -0.91
C ASN A 202 4.31 0.27 -2.20
N GLY A 203 3.22 -0.17 -2.81
CA GLY A 203 2.77 0.37 -4.09
C GLY A 203 2.48 1.87 -4.07
N ASN A 204 1.74 2.36 -3.07
CA ASN A 204 1.45 3.78 -2.86
C ASN A 204 2.73 4.65 -2.85
N TYR A 205 3.74 4.28 -2.05
CA TYR A 205 4.98 5.05 -1.93
C TYR A 205 5.85 4.93 -3.19
N ALA A 206 5.84 3.78 -3.85
CA ALA A 206 6.49 3.63 -5.15
C ALA A 206 5.85 4.58 -6.18
N LEU A 207 4.51 4.64 -6.25
CA LEU A 207 3.79 5.54 -7.14
C LEU A 207 4.03 7.02 -6.78
N GLU A 208 4.04 7.35 -5.50
CA GLU A 208 4.33 8.70 -4.99
C GLU A 208 5.75 9.16 -5.36
N ALA A 209 6.72 8.25 -5.30
CA ALA A 209 8.09 8.48 -5.75
C ALA A 209 8.24 8.51 -7.29
N GLY A 210 7.15 8.33 -8.05
CA GLY A 210 7.13 8.32 -9.51
C GLY A 210 7.68 7.05 -10.14
N LEU A 211 7.83 5.97 -9.35
CA LEU A 211 8.18 4.65 -9.86
C LEU A 211 6.95 3.99 -10.49
N ASN A 212 7.18 3.24 -11.55
CA ASN A 212 6.19 2.37 -12.17
C ASN A 212 6.45 0.92 -11.72
N PRO A 213 5.59 0.34 -10.86
CA PRO A 213 5.81 -1.02 -10.35
C PRO A 213 5.98 -2.08 -11.43
N ALA A 214 5.37 -1.91 -12.61
CA ALA A 214 5.46 -2.89 -13.70
C ALA A 214 6.76 -2.80 -14.50
N GLU A 215 7.44 -1.65 -14.51
CA GLU A 215 8.61 -1.39 -15.35
C GLU A 215 9.89 -1.22 -14.54
N ASP A 216 9.79 -0.64 -13.34
CA ASP A 216 10.94 -0.25 -12.52
C ASP A 216 11.27 -1.26 -11.41
N SER A 217 10.36 -2.20 -11.12
CA SER A 217 10.63 -3.25 -10.13
C SER A 217 11.50 -4.36 -10.73
N LEU A 218 12.43 -4.89 -9.92
CA LEU A 218 13.15 -6.13 -10.20
C LEU A 218 12.22 -7.32 -10.12
N VAL A 219 11.37 -7.31 -9.08
CA VAL A 219 10.29 -8.28 -8.85
C VAL A 219 9.12 -7.55 -8.23
N ILE A 220 7.92 -8.00 -8.57
CA ILE A 220 6.66 -7.52 -8.03
C ILE A 220 5.91 -8.72 -7.46
N GLU A 221 5.19 -8.50 -6.37
CA GLU A 221 4.30 -9.52 -5.85
C GLU A 221 3.30 -9.99 -6.90
N ALA A 222 2.99 -11.29 -6.85
CA ALA A 222 1.84 -11.80 -7.55
C ALA A 222 0.59 -11.13 -6.97
N ALA A 223 -0.32 -10.69 -7.83
CA ALA A 223 -1.65 -10.26 -7.40
C ALA A 223 -2.43 -11.48 -6.92
N ASP A 224 -2.24 -11.89 -5.67
CA ASP A 224 -3.05 -12.90 -5.01
C ASP A 224 -4.09 -12.20 -4.11
N SER A 225 -5.31 -12.72 -4.12
CA SER A 225 -6.49 -12.00 -3.62
C SER A 225 -6.75 -12.14 -2.11
N ASP A 226 -5.80 -12.73 -1.37
CA ASP A 226 -5.98 -13.17 0.01
C ASP A 226 -5.31 -12.23 1.05
N GLU A 227 -4.74 -11.09 0.61
CA GLU A 227 -4.15 -10.04 1.46
C GLU A 227 -5.10 -8.88 1.82
#